data_AF-A0A0R1QDU6-F1
#
_entry.id   AF-A0A0R1QDU6-F1
#
_cell.length_a   1.000
_cell.length_b   1.000
_cell.length_c   1.000
_cell.angle_alpha   90.00
_cell.angle_beta   90.00
_cell.angle_gamma   90.00
#
_symmetry.space_group_name_H-M   'P 1'
#
loop_
_entity.id
_entity.type
_entity.pdbx_description
1 polymer ?
#
loop_
_entity_poly.entity_id
_entity_poly.type
_entity_poly.pdbx_seq_one_letter_code
_entity_poly.pdbx_strand_id
1 'polypeptide(L)'
;MARIHELVKDKATLLADPLTFVRHVEDYADLEDEFFEPAYWYRQVDNYQGFGDYSMVGHVYFDKGMPSRAIALHLIYVTENGSLRIHHFVSDSNERMSGQKDKFFEALNKLVAWSKENIHGLNDTPALQDLLAYAQQDKFPGLGTVKKLSLMHHFQLMSRLLDL
;
A
#
# COMPACT_ATOMS: atom_id res chain seq x y z
N MET A 1 6.12 -15.87 -22.56
CA MET A 1 5.51 -16.93 -21.73
C MET A 1 6.02 -18.33 -22.09
N ALA A 2 5.94 -18.81 -23.33
CA ALA A 2 6.36 -20.19 -23.69
C ALA A 2 7.84 -20.58 -23.41
N ARG A 3 8.77 -19.62 -23.35
CA ARG A 3 10.21 -19.87 -23.17
C ARG A 3 10.67 -19.94 -21.70
N ILE A 4 9.83 -19.51 -20.75
CA ILE A 4 10.18 -19.52 -19.31
C ILE A 4 9.89 -20.89 -18.70
N HIS A 5 8.82 -21.56 -19.13
CA HIS A 5 8.47 -22.93 -18.72
C HIS A 5 9.51 -24.00 -19.09
N GLU A 6 10.39 -23.74 -20.06
CA GLU A 6 11.39 -24.71 -20.50
C GLU A 6 12.59 -24.82 -19.54
N LEU A 7 12.80 -23.82 -18.68
CA LEU A 7 14.01 -23.69 -17.85
C LEU A 7 13.84 -24.13 -16.40
N VAL A 8 12.63 -24.07 -15.82
CA VAL A 8 12.40 -24.41 -14.40
C VAL A 8 11.02 -25.07 -14.25
N LYS A 9 10.97 -26.39 -14.17
CA LYS A 9 9.69 -27.15 -14.11
C LYS A 9 8.92 -26.93 -12.80
N ASP A 10 9.61 -26.81 -11.66
CA ASP A 10 8.99 -26.97 -10.33
C ASP A 10 9.26 -25.81 -9.35
N LYS A 11 9.89 -24.72 -9.80
CA LYS A 11 10.31 -23.59 -8.93
C LYS A 11 10.17 -22.23 -9.63
N ALA A 12 9.00 -21.95 -10.18
CA ALA A 12 8.69 -20.64 -10.73
C ALA A 12 7.73 -19.92 -9.77
N THR A 13 8.04 -18.67 -9.42
CA THR A 13 7.12 -17.79 -8.71
C THR A 13 6.73 -16.67 -9.65
N LEU A 14 5.43 -16.44 -9.87
CA LEU A 14 4.94 -15.25 -10.56
C LEU A 14 5.31 -14.02 -9.74
N LEU A 15 6.10 -13.14 -10.35
CA LEU A 15 6.41 -11.82 -9.85
C LEU A 15 5.63 -10.83 -10.73
N ALA A 16 4.45 -10.43 -10.27
CA ALA A 16 3.67 -9.36 -10.88
C ALA A 16 3.67 -8.18 -9.90
N ASP A 17 3.98 -6.98 -10.40
CA ASP A 17 3.77 -5.73 -9.67
C ASP A 17 2.43 -5.16 -10.12
N PRO A 18 1.36 -5.30 -9.33
CA PRO A 18 0.04 -4.83 -9.72
C PRO A 18 -0.15 -3.32 -9.47
N LEU A 19 0.82 -2.62 -8.84
CA LEU A 19 0.65 -1.22 -8.49
C LEU A 19 0.67 -0.32 -9.74
N THR A 20 -0.37 0.48 -9.95
CA THR A 20 -0.35 1.47 -11.02
C THR A 20 0.56 2.64 -10.67
N PHE A 21 1.57 2.86 -11.51
CA PHE A 21 2.43 4.02 -11.42
C PHE A 21 1.80 5.21 -12.13
N VAL A 22 1.38 6.21 -11.34
CA VAL A 22 0.90 7.49 -11.87
C VAL A 22 2.04 8.49 -12.06
N ARG A 23 1.83 9.46 -12.96
CA ARG A 23 2.84 10.47 -13.28
C ARG A 23 3.00 11.52 -12.17
N HIS A 24 1.91 11.88 -11.51
CA HIS A 24 1.92 12.80 -10.37
C HIS A 24 1.14 12.21 -9.20
N VAL A 25 1.54 12.51 -7.97
CA VAL A 25 0.97 11.88 -6.76
C VAL A 25 -0.52 12.18 -6.60
N GLU A 26 -0.97 13.36 -7.02
CA GLU A 26 -2.39 13.71 -7.00
C GLU A 26 -3.27 12.87 -7.93
N ASP A 27 -2.70 12.27 -8.98
CA ASP A 27 -3.43 11.44 -9.94
C ASP A 27 -3.91 10.12 -9.30
N TYR A 28 -3.38 9.73 -8.12
CA TYR A 28 -3.92 8.63 -7.33
C TYR A 28 -5.35 8.90 -6.84
N ALA A 29 -5.84 10.15 -6.87
CA ALA A 29 -7.23 10.46 -6.54
C ALA A 29 -8.22 9.83 -7.54
N ASP A 30 -7.79 9.59 -8.78
CA ASP A 30 -8.60 8.89 -9.80
C ASP A 30 -8.56 7.35 -9.64
N LEU A 31 -7.70 6.85 -8.74
CA LEU A 31 -7.48 5.44 -8.43
C LEU A 31 -7.68 5.19 -6.94
N GLU A 32 -8.72 5.80 -6.34
CA GLU A 32 -8.95 5.79 -4.89
C GLU A 32 -8.90 4.37 -4.29
N ASP A 33 -9.43 3.36 -4.99
CA ASP A 33 -9.39 1.98 -4.55
C ASP A 33 -9.00 1.04 -5.70
N GLU A 34 -7.76 0.55 -5.66
CA GLU A 34 -7.12 -0.26 -6.69
C GLU A 34 -7.12 -1.75 -6.35
N PHE A 35 -7.34 -2.59 -7.35
CA PHE A 35 -7.19 -4.04 -7.22
C PHE A 35 -5.70 -4.40 -7.14
N PHE A 36 -5.30 -5.19 -6.13
CA PHE A 36 -3.93 -5.66 -5.98
C PHE A 36 -3.81 -7.12 -6.39
N GLU A 37 -4.50 -8.03 -5.71
CA GLU A 37 -4.45 -9.47 -5.97
C GLU A 37 -5.81 -10.14 -5.71
N PRO A 38 -6.15 -11.26 -6.39
CA PRO A 38 -7.40 -11.96 -6.18
C PRO A 38 -7.38 -12.76 -4.87
N ALA A 39 -8.53 -13.29 -4.46
CA ALA A 39 -8.65 -14.06 -3.20
C ALA A 39 -7.78 -15.33 -3.11
N TYR A 40 -7.29 -15.80 -4.24
CA TYR A 40 -6.37 -16.94 -4.36
C TYR A 40 -4.92 -16.49 -4.56
N TRP A 41 -4.52 -15.32 -4.07
CA TRP A 41 -3.17 -14.75 -4.14
C TRP A 41 -2.05 -15.72 -3.71
N TYR A 42 -2.36 -16.69 -2.83
CA TYR A 42 -1.45 -17.75 -2.37
C TYR A 42 -1.34 -18.97 -3.33
N ARG A 43 -2.19 -19.04 -4.37
CA ARG A 43 -2.19 -20.10 -5.40
C ARG A 43 -1.76 -19.54 -6.74
N GLN A 44 -0.59 -19.96 -7.20
CA GLN A 44 -0.12 -19.63 -8.55
C GLN A 44 -0.58 -20.67 -9.57
N VAL A 45 -0.68 -20.22 -10.83
CA VAL A 45 -0.96 -21.06 -12.00
C VAL A 45 0.07 -22.20 -12.03
N ASP A 46 -0.33 -23.43 -12.34
CA ASP A 46 0.54 -24.63 -12.44
C ASP A 46 1.06 -25.26 -11.12
N ASN A 47 0.28 -25.21 -10.03
CA ASN A 47 0.61 -25.86 -8.73
C ASN A 47 1.86 -25.31 -8.02
N TYR A 48 2.31 -24.10 -8.36
CA TYR A 48 3.40 -23.47 -7.64
C TYR A 48 2.97 -22.99 -6.25
N GLN A 49 3.81 -23.25 -5.24
CA GLN A 49 3.66 -22.73 -3.88
C GLN A 49 4.56 -21.51 -3.70
N GLY A 50 3.99 -20.32 -3.87
CA GLY A 50 4.69 -19.05 -3.68
C GLY A 50 3.83 -17.87 -4.13
N PHE A 51 4.14 -16.69 -3.64
CA PHE A 51 3.57 -15.43 -4.12
C PHE A 51 4.69 -14.39 -4.21
N GLY A 52 4.56 -13.43 -5.13
CA GLY A 52 5.42 -12.26 -5.18
C GLY A 52 4.78 -11.14 -4.36
N ASP A 53 5.48 -10.63 -3.35
CA ASP A 53 5.08 -9.41 -2.64
C ASP A 53 5.87 -8.24 -3.20
N TYR A 54 5.22 -7.41 -4.02
CA TYR A 54 5.74 -6.10 -4.36
C TYR A 54 5.25 -5.10 -3.31
N SER A 55 6.13 -4.79 -2.36
CA SER A 55 5.89 -3.73 -1.42
C SER A 55 5.63 -2.40 -2.16
N MET A 56 4.76 -1.53 -1.61
CA MET A 56 4.31 -0.23 -2.16
C MET A 56 5.42 0.82 -2.34
N VAL A 57 6.56 0.43 -2.88
CA VAL A 57 7.76 1.23 -3.09
C VAL A 57 7.87 1.50 -4.58
N GLY A 58 7.06 2.45 -5.05
CA GLY A 58 7.17 2.94 -6.41
C GLY A 58 8.46 3.77 -6.61
N HIS A 59 9.43 3.19 -7.32
CA HIS A 59 10.61 3.77 -8.00
C HIS A 59 11.65 4.64 -7.21
N VAL A 60 12.81 4.88 -7.88
CA VAL A 60 14.16 5.28 -7.41
C VAL A 60 14.28 5.94 -6.03
N TYR A 61 15.13 5.36 -5.18
CA TYR A 61 15.64 5.98 -3.96
C TYR A 61 16.27 7.36 -4.26
N PHE A 62 15.58 8.42 -3.86
CA PHE A 62 16.17 9.74 -3.70
C PHE A 62 16.16 10.06 -2.21
N ASP A 63 17.34 10.25 -1.63
CA ASP A 63 17.58 10.61 -0.22
C ASP A 63 16.75 11.82 0.28
N LYS A 64 16.20 12.61 -0.66
CA LYS A 64 15.43 13.84 -0.39
C LYS A 64 13.96 13.80 -0.82
N GLY A 65 13.48 12.69 -1.40
CA GLY A 65 12.15 12.61 -2.03
C GLY A 65 12.07 13.48 -3.29
N MET A 66 11.35 13.03 -4.32
CA MET A 66 11.02 13.94 -5.41
C MET A 66 10.07 15.01 -4.86
N PRO A 67 10.30 16.30 -5.15
CA PRO A 67 9.36 17.34 -4.76
C PRO A 67 7.98 17.05 -5.38
N SER A 68 7.04 16.62 -4.56
CA SER A 68 5.65 16.40 -4.95
C SER A 68 4.79 17.53 -4.39
N ARG A 69 3.79 17.95 -5.17
CA ARG A 69 2.78 18.90 -4.71
C ARG A 69 1.72 18.25 -3.81
N ALA A 70 1.61 16.92 -3.84
CA ALA A 70 0.66 16.14 -3.04
C ALA A 70 1.36 15.10 -2.15
N ILE A 71 0.67 14.65 -1.10
CA ILE A 71 1.00 13.45 -0.33
C ILE A 71 -0.10 12.41 -0.58
N ALA A 72 0.29 11.18 -0.88
CA ALA A 72 -0.60 10.03 -0.90
C ALA A 72 -0.19 9.04 0.18
N LEU A 73 -1.17 8.52 0.94
CA LEU A 73 -1.01 7.35 1.78
C LEU A 73 -1.59 6.14 1.05
N HIS A 74 -0.86 5.04 1.03
CA HIS A 74 -1.29 3.80 0.39
C HIS A 74 -1.49 2.76 1.48
N LEU A 75 -2.70 2.18 1.53
CA LEU A 75 -3.03 1.14 2.49
C LEU A 75 -3.50 -0.11 1.76
N ILE A 76 -2.71 -1.19 1.84
CA ILE A 76 -3.16 -2.50 1.42
C ILE A 76 -4.16 -3.07 2.44
N TYR A 77 -5.21 -3.75 1.98
CA TYR A 77 -6.15 -4.43 2.87
C TYR A 77 -6.75 -5.67 2.19
N VAL A 78 -7.16 -6.66 2.99
CA VAL A 78 -7.94 -7.81 2.52
C VAL A 78 -9.43 -7.51 2.63
N THR A 79 -10.18 -7.78 1.57
CA THR A 79 -11.64 -7.62 1.56
C THR A 79 -12.34 -8.83 2.15
N GLU A 80 -13.65 -8.73 2.38
CA GLU A 80 -14.48 -9.85 2.84
C GLU A 80 -14.44 -11.07 1.90
N ASN A 81 -14.23 -10.85 0.60
CA ASN A 81 -14.14 -11.94 -0.37
C ASN A 81 -12.72 -12.55 -0.46
N GLY A 82 -11.77 -12.03 0.33
CA GLY A 82 -10.38 -12.49 0.39
C GLY A 82 -9.43 -11.81 -0.59
N SER A 83 -9.91 -10.95 -1.50
CA SER A 83 -9.06 -10.20 -2.42
C SER A 83 -8.22 -9.15 -1.69
N LEU A 84 -7.01 -8.89 -2.17
CA LEU A 84 -6.19 -7.78 -1.71
C LEU A 84 -6.44 -6.55 -2.59
N ARG A 85 -6.56 -5.39 -1.96
CA ARG A 85 -6.78 -4.09 -2.61
C ARG A 85 -5.90 -3.04 -1.96
N ILE A 86 -5.62 -1.95 -2.66
CA ILE A 86 -4.91 -0.79 -2.12
C ILE A 86 -5.85 0.41 -2.16
N HIS A 87 -6.07 1.03 -1.01
CA HIS A 87 -6.75 2.31 -0.93
C HIS A 87 -5.74 3.46 -0.91
N HIS A 88 -6.00 4.47 -1.72
CA HIS A 88 -5.16 5.65 -1.88
C HIS A 88 -5.82 6.84 -1.18
N PHE A 89 -5.11 7.49 -0.26
CA PHE A 89 -5.58 8.70 0.42
C PHE A 89 -4.70 9.87 0.02
N VAL A 90 -5.20 10.73 -0.87
CA VAL A 90 -4.47 11.87 -1.40
C VAL A 90 -4.82 13.14 -0.61
N SER A 91 -3.83 13.99 -0.33
CA SER A 91 -4.02 15.34 0.24
C SER A 91 -4.91 16.21 -0.64
N ASP A 92 -5.49 17.27 -0.08
CA ASP A 92 -6.41 18.17 -0.80
C ASP A 92 -5.68 19.38 -1.39
N SER A 93 -4.75 19.97 -0.64
CA SER A 93 -4.09 21.25 -0.99
C SER A 93 -2.89 21.10 -1.96
N ASN A 94 -3.15 20.57 -3.15
CA ASN A 94 -2.12 20.11 -4.12
C ASN A 94 -1.65 21.17 -5.15
N GLU A 95 -1.98 22.45 -4.98
CA GLU A 95 -1.63 23.50 -5.95
C GLU A 95 -0.17 23.98 -5.83
N ARG A 96 0.44 23.79 -4.65
CA ARG A 96 1.81 24.26 -4.34
C ARG A 96 2.58 23.19 -3.59
N MET A 97 3.91 23.26 -3.58
CA MET A 97 4.75 22.27 -2.88
C MET A 97 4.89 22.48 -1.37
N SER A 98 4.57 23.67 -0.85
CA SER A 98 4.62 23.98 0.59
C SER A 98 3.54 23.21 1.38
N GLY A 99 3.62 23.21 2.71
CA GLY A 99 2.53 22.69 3.55
C GLY A 99 2.52 21.16 3.72
N GLN A 100 3.69 20.51 3.69
CA GLN A 100 3.78 19.04 3.83
C GLN A 100 3.11 18.51 5.11
N LYS A 101 3.15 19.26 6.22
CA LYS A 101 2.47 18.89 7.46
C LYS A 101 0.95 18.82 7.23
N ASP A 102 0.37 19.89 6.70
CA ASP A 102 -1.09 20.00 6.51
C ASP A 102 -1.59 18.94 5.53
N LYS A 103 -0.89 18.74 4.41
CA LYS A 103 -1.17 17.68 3.43
C LYS A 103 -1.16 16.28 4.03
N PHE A 104 -0.20 16.01 4.91
CA PHE A 104 -0.16 14.72 5.60
C PHE A 104 -1.41 14.53 6.45
N PHE A 105 -1.83 15.54 7.20
CA PHE A 105 -3.04 15.46 8.02
C PHE A 105 -4.32 15.39 7.18
N GLU A 106 -4.40 16.08 6.04
CA GLU A 106 -5.51 15.93 5.08
C GLU A 106 -5.66 14.46 4.64
N ALA A 107 -4.58 13.84 4.16
CA ALA A 107 -4.59 12.43 3.76
C ALA A 107 -4.85 11.47 4.94
N LEU A 108 -4.22 11.73 6.10
CA LEU A 108 -4.39 10.90 7.30
C LEU A 108 -5.82 10.94 7.84
N ASN A 109 -6.47 12.10 7.81
CA ASN A 109 -7.84 12.23 8.29
C ASN A 109 -8.81 11.44 7.41
N LYS A 110 -8.58 11.41 6.10
CA LYS A 110 -9.34 10.54 5.17
C LYS A 110 -9.14 9.07 5.51
N LEU A 111 -7.88 8.66 5.73
CA LEU A 111 -7.54 7.30 6.16
C LEU A 111 -8.24 6.93 7.49
N VAL A 112 -8.21 7.81 8.49
CA VAL A 112 -8.88 7.60 9.79
C VAL A 112 -10.40 7.51 9.66
N ALA A 113 -11.01 8.31 8.79
CA ALA A 113 -12.44 8.23 8.55
C ALA A 113 -12.80 6.89 7.91
N TRP A 114 -12.10 6.52 6.84
CA TRP A 114 -12.32 5.28 6.12
C TRP A 114 -12.03 4.03 6.99
N SER A 115 -11.00 4.08 7.84
CA SER A 115 -10.60 2.93 8.66
C SER A 115 -11.67 2.53 9.67
N LYS A 116 -12.49 3.47 10.15
CA LYS A 116 -13.56 3.16 11.12
C LYS A 116 -14.59 2.17 10.59
N GLU A 117 -14.81 2.20 9.27
CA GLU A 117 -15.82 1.37 8.61
C GLU A 117 -15.19 0.12 7.97
N ASN A 118 -13.92 0.19 7.52
CA ASN A 118 -13.32 -0.83 6.67
C ASN A 118 -12.20 -1.66 7.33
N ILE A 119 -11.65 -1.22 8.46
CA ILE A 119 -10.52 -1.89 9.11
C ILE A 119 -10.98 -2.69 10.31
N HIS A 120 -10.97 -4.02 10.16
CA HIS A 120 -11.31 -5.00 11.19
C HIS A 120 -10.42 -6.24 11.05
N GLY A 121 -10.32 -7.03 12.12
CA GLY A 121 -9.69 -8.36 12.09
C GLY A 121 -8.25 -8.35 11.56
N LEU A 122 -8.01 -9.06 10.46
CA LEU A 122 -6.67 -9.21 9.87
C LEU A 122 -6.06 -7.87 9.43
N ASN A 123 -6.90 -6.93 8.98
CA ASN A 123 -6.47 -5.60 8.55
C ASN A 123 -6.05 -4.69 9.72
N ASP A 124 -6.51 -4.98 10.95
CA ASP A 124 -6.20 -4.15 12.11
C ASP A 124 -4.82 -4.47 12.69
N THR A 125 -3.77 -4.03 12.00
CA THR A 125 -2.38 -4.34 12.39
C THR A 125 -1.79 -3.29 13.34
N PRO A 126 -0.84 -3.65 14.22
CA PRO A 126 -0.19 -2.69 15.10
C PRO A 126 0.42 -1.50 14.36
N ALA A 127 1.04 -1.73 13.20
CA ALA A 127 1.65 -0.65 12.41
C ALA A 127 0.60 0.32 11.82
N LEU A 128 -0.59 -0.17 11.46
CA LEU A 128 -1.68 0.71 11.06
C LEU A 128 -2.18 1.55 12.24
N GLN A 129 -2.34 0.94 13.43
CA GLN A 129 -2.72 1.68 14.62
C GLN A 129 -1.71 2.77 15.00
N ASP A 130 -0.40 2.47 14.88
CA ASP A 130 0.65 3.47 15.06
C ASP A 130 0.56 4.62 14.04
N LEU A 131 0.18 4.32 12.79
CA LEU A 131 -0.03 5.35 11.76
C LEU A 131 -1.26 6.21 12.06
N LEU A 132 -2.38 5.60 12.42
CA LEU A 132 -3.62 6.28 12.78
C LEU A 132 -3.46 7.15 14.04
N ALA A 133 -2.61 6.73 14.99
CA ALA A 133 -2.33 7.47 16.21
C ALA A 133 -1.71 8.85 15.96
N TYR A 134 -1.09 9.10 14.81
CA TYR A 134 -0.62 10.44 14.44
C TYR A 134 -1.75 11.47 14.31
N ALA A 135 -3.00 11.05 14.06
CA ALA A 135 -4.14 11.96 13.97
C ALA A 135 -4.46 12.65 15.31
N GLN A 136 -3.99 12.08 16.43
CA GLN A 136 -4.11 12.68 17.76
C GLN A 136 -2.86 13.50 18.16
N GLN A 137 -1.89 13.64 17.26
CA GLN A 137 -0.65 14.35 17.48
C GLN A 137 -0.61 15.61 16.61
N ASP A 138 0.10 16.65 17.04
CA ASP A 138 0.32 17.87 16.24
C ASP A 138 1.65 17.85 15.45
N LYS A 139 2.24 16.66 15.28
CA LYS A 139 3.56 16.50 14.67
C LYS A 139 3.51 15.59 13.45
N PHE A 140 3.89 16.13 12.30
CA PHE A 140 4.19 15.33 11.12
C PHE A 140 5.50 14.54 11.36
N PRO A 141 5.48 13.20 11.35
CA PRO A 141 6.67 12.39 11.63
C PRO A 141 7.68 12.31 10.47
N GLY A 142 7.35 12.94 9.33
CA GLY A 142 8.13 12.86 8.10
C GLY A 142 7.78 11.63 7.25
N LEU A 143 7.99 11.75 5.94
CA LEU A 143 7.63 10.72 4.96
C LEU A 143 8.32 9.37 5.20
N GLY A 144 9.54 9.37 5.74
CA GLY A 144 10.28 8.14 6.06
C GLY A 144 9.56 7.27 7.09
N THR A 145 9.04 7.89 8.16
CA THR A 145 8.28 7.18 9.20
C THR A 145 6.95 6.68 8.67
N VAL A 146 6.24 7.49 7.89
CA VAL A 146 4.97 7.11 7.25
C VAL A 146 5.17 5.88 6.34
N LYS A 147 6.20 5.91 5.51
CA LYS A 147 6.55 4.79 4.62
C LYS A 147 6.93 3.53 5.40
N LYS A 148 7.72 3.68 6.47
CA LYS A 148 8.06 2.58 7.38
C LYS A 148 6.79 1.92 7.93
N LEU A 149 5.84 2.69 8.45
CA LEU A 149 4.60 2.14 9.00
C LEU A 149 3.72 1.48 7.94
N SER A 150 3.63 2.06 6.74
CA SER A 150 2.88 1.49 5.62
C SER A 150 3.45 0.13 5.19
N LEU A 151 4.77 -0.01 5.13
CA LEU A 151 5.46 -1.27 4.85
C LEU A 151 5.29 -2.29 5.97
N MET A 152 5.41 -1.86 7.23
CA MET A 152 5.19 -2.73 8.38
C MET A 152 3.75 -3.26 8.40
N HIS A 153 2.77 -2.42 8.06
CA HIS A 153 1.37 -2.85 7.94
C HIS A 153 1.21 -3.91 6.87
N HIS A 154 1.78 -3.70 5.67
CA HIS A 154 1.78 -4.69 4.60
C HIS A 154 2.31 -6.04 5.11
N PHE A 155 3.51 -6.08 5.68
CA PHE A 155 4.10 -7.33 6.15
C PHE A 155 3.31 -8.00 7.28
N GLN A 156 2.73 -7.21 8.19
CA GLN A 156 1.89 -7.74 9.26
C GLN A 156 0.60 -8.35 8.70
N LEU A 157 -0.04 -7.70 7.73
CA LEU A 157 -1.23 -8.24 7.06
C LEU A 157 -0.91 -9.55 6.33
N MET A 158 0.16 -9.57 5.53
CA MET A 158 0.56 -10.77 4.80
C MET A 158 0.95 -11.92 5.73
N SER A 159 1.65 -11.64 6.84
CA SER A 159 1.96 -12.65 7.87
C SER A 159 0.68 -13.25 8.44
N ARG A 160 -0.29 -12.42 8.83
CA ARG A 160 -1.57 -12.89 9.39
C ARG A 160 -2.36 -13.73 8.39
N LEU A 161 -2.31 -13.36 7.12
CA LEU A 161 -2.97 -14.08 6.02
C LEU A 161 -2.34 -15.44 5.73
N LEU A 162 -1.01 -15.57 5.90
CA LEU A 162 -0.29 -16.84 5.75
C LEU A 162 -0.49 -17.79 6.93
N ASP A 163 -0.83 -17.25 8.10
CA ASP A 163 -1.08 -18.02 9.32
C ASP A 163 -2.54 -18.53 9.43
N LEU A 164 -3.40 -18.21 8.45
CA LEU A 164 -4.77 -18.74 8.33
C LEU A 164 -4.79 -20.20 7.87
#